data_AF-A0A0C2BJ79-F1
#
_entry.id   AF-A0A0C2BJ79-F1
#
_cell.length_a   1.000
_cell.length_b   1.000
_cell.length_c   1.000
_cell.angle_alpha   90.00
_cell.angle_beta   90.00
_cell.angle_gamma   90.00
#
_symmetry.space_group_name_H-M   'P 1'
#
loop_
_entity.id
_entity.type
_entity.pdbx_description
1 polymer ?
#
loop_
_entity_poly.entity_id
_entity_poly.type
_entity_poly.pdbx_seq_one_letter_code
_entity_poly.pdbx_strand_id
1 'polypeptide(L)' 'MKLEAAPIVADDGIPTFTEAQCTAFCKANNLALVVRGRQLVDEGFLNYPKEALTIVSAVAYLDNFRNYAAAVTFQGLN' A
#
# COMPACT_ATOMS: atom_id res chain seq x y z
N MET A 1 -16.70 -3.16 -11.71
CA MET A 1 -15.70 -2.48 -12.55
C MET A 1 -14.89 -3.56 -13.25
N LYS A 2 -14.92 -3.65 -14.59
CA LYS A 2 -13.99 -4.53 -15.32
C LYS A 2 -12.61 -3.87 -15.24
N LEU A 3 -11.62 -4.60 -14.75
CA LEU A 3 -10.22 -4.16 -14.80
C LEU A 3 -9.78 -4.29 -16.25
N GLU A 4 -9.78 -3.18 -16.99
CA GLU A 4 -9.62 -3.13 -18.45
C GLU A 4 -8.19 -3.40 -18.94
N ALA A 5 -7.25 -3.74 -18.05
CA ALA A 5 -5.89 -4.12 -18.40
C ALA A 5 -5.50 -5.42 -17.68
N ALA A 6 -4.77 -6.30 -18.39
CA ALA A 6 -4.19 -7.49 -17.79
C ALA A 6 -3.31 -7.09 -16.59
N PRO A 7 -3.39 -7.79 -15.44
CA PRO A 7 -2.56 -7.47 -14.30
C PRO A 7 -1.09 -7.61 -14.68
N ILE A 8 -0.28 -6.61 -14.35
CA ILE A 8 1.18 -6.74 -14.41
C ILE A 8 1.55 -7.62 -13.23
N VAL A 9 1.99 -8.85 -13.49
CA VAL A 9 2.39 -9.79 -12.44
C VAL A 9 3.85 -9.53 -12.11
N ALA A 10 4.17 -9.27 -10.84
CA ALA A 10 5.55 -9.18 -10.38
C ALA A 10 6.22 -10.56 -10.45
N ASP A 11 7.55 -10.59 -10.36
CA ASP A 11 8.34 -11.83 -10.45
C ASP A 11 7.97 -12.88 -9.37
N ASP A 12 7.31 -12.44 -8.29
CA ASP A 12 6.79 -13.29 -7.22
C ASP A 12 5.39 -13.90 -7.51
N GLY A 13 4.85 -13.68 -8.72
CA GLY A 13 3.54 -14.18 -9.12
C GLY A 13 2.38 -13.36 -8.58
N ILE A 14 2.64 -12.25 -7.88
CA ILE A 14 1.59 -11.41 -7.29
C ILE A 14 1.18 -10.32 -8.28
N PRO A 15 -0.14 -10.16 -8.54
CA PRO A 15 -0.63 -9.04 -9.33
C PRO A 15 -0.21 -7.70 -8.72
N THR A 16 0.35 -6.83 -9.55
CA THR A 16 0.62 -5.43 -9.23
C THR A 16 -0.48 -4.54 -9.80
N PHE A 17 -0.56 -3.33 -9.27
CA PHE A 17 -1.45 -2.30 -9.77
C PHE A 17 -0.66 -1.02 -10.03
N THR A 18 -1.10 -0.26 -11.03
CA THR A 18 -0.56 1.07 -11.31
C THR A 18 -1.21 2.12 -10.42
N GLU A 19 -0.57 3.29 -10.30
CA GLU A 19 -1.14 4.46 -9.63
C GLU A 19 -2.53 4.80 -10.18
N ALA A 20 -2.70 4.83 -11.51
CA ALA A 20 -3.99 5.09 -12.15
C ALA A 20 -5.08 4.08 -11.76
N GLN A 21 -4.73 2.79 -11.62
CA GLN A 21 -5.68 1.77 -11.16
C GLN A 21 -6.09 1.98 -9.70
N CYS A 22 -5.14 2.39 -8.83
CA CYS A 22 -5.43 2.72 -7.44
C CYS A 22 -6.38 3.93 -7.34
N THR A 23 -6.08 5.02 -8.05
CA THR A 23 -6.94 6.21 -8.09
C THR A 23 -8.33 5.87 -8.64
N ALA A 24 -8.41 5.09 -9.73
CA ALA A 24 -9.69 4.69 -10.32
C ALA A 24 -10.53 3.83 -9.37
N PHE A 25 -9.89 2.90 -8.64
CA PHE A 25 -10.54 2.08 -7.62
C PHE A 25 -11.08 2.93 -6.46
N CYS A 26 -10.28 3.83 -5.90
CA CYS A 26 -10.72 4.70 -4.81
C CYS A 26 -11.88 5.60 -5.24
N LYS A 27 -11.79 6.21 -6.44
CA LYS A 27 -12.87 7.03 -7.01
C LYS A 27 -14.16 6.25 -7.22
N ALA A 28 -14.07 5.03 -7.77
CA ALA A 28 -15.24 4.20 -8.04
C ALA A 28 -15.98 3.74 -6.78
N ASN A 29 -15.29 3.67 -5.64
CA ASN A 29 -15.83 3.17 -4.37
C ASN A 29 -16.00 4.28 -3.32
N ASN A 30 -15.80 5.55 -3.69
CA ASN A 30 -15.83 6.69 -2.77
C ASN A 30 -14.90 6.51 -1.55
N LEU A 31 -13.71 5.96 -1.77
CA LEU A 31 -12.69 5.76 -0.75
C LEU A 31 -11.68 6.90 -0.78
N ALA A 32 -11.24 7.35 0.39
CA ALA A 32 -10.20 8.36 0.52
C ALA A 32 -8.78 7.75 0.46
N LEU A 33 -8.60 6.53 0.98
CA LEU A 33 -7.29 5.92 1.16
C LEU A 33 -7.38 4.40 1.23
N VAL A 34 -6.42 3.71 0.61
CA VAL A 34 -6.15 2.29 0.82
C VAL A 34 -4.98 2.16 1.80
N VAL A 35 -5.19 1.52 2.93
CA VAL A 35 -4.11 1.20 3.89
C VAL A 35 -3.66 -0.23 3.64
N ARG A 36 -2.37 -0.43 3.38
CA ARG A 36 -1.80 -1.73 3.01
C ARG A 36 -0.47 -2.00 3.70
N GLY A 37 -0.04 -3.26 3.68
CA GLY A 37 1.30 -3.68 4.08
C GLY A 37 2.03 -4.38 2.94
N ARG A 38 2.70 -5.49 3.26
CA ARG A 38 3.40 -6.44 2.36
C ARG A 38 4.72 -5.94 1.74
N GLN A 39 4.92 -4.63 1.59
CA GLN A 39 6.15 -4.05 1.06
C GLN A 39 7.00 -3.49 2.19
N LEU A 40 8.26 -3.92 2.30
CA LEU A 40 9.23 -3.35 3.23
C LEU A 40 9.57 -1.91 2.82
N VAL A 41 9.58 -0.99 3.79
CA VAL A 41 9.91 0.43 3.59
C VAL A 41 10.75 0.92 4.77
N ASP A 42 11.74 1.76 4.49
CA ASP A 42 12.77 2.13 5.48
C ASP A 42 12.20 2.89 6.68
N GLU A 43 11.28 3.82 6.47
CA GLU A 43 10.68 4.63 7.54
C GLU A 43 9.49 3.95 8.23
N GLY A 44 9.21 2.68 7.91
CA GLY A 44 8.04 1.96 8.40
C GLY A 44 6.72 2.40 7.75
N PHE A 45 6.71 3.48 6.96
CA PHE A 45 5.57 3.87 6.14
C PHE A 45 5.99 4.44 4.77
N LEU A 46 5.08 4.40 3.80
CA LEU A 46 5.22 5.06 2.50
C LEU A 46 3.84 5.51 2.02
N ASN A 47 3.66 6.80 1.79
CA ASN A 47 2.42 7.37 1.27
C ASN A 47 2.54 7.62 -0.24
N TYR A 48 2.53 6.54 -1.02
CA TYR A 48 2.61 6.60 -2.47
C TYR A 48 1.96 5.36 -3.11
N PRO A 49 1.08 5.52 -4.13
CA PRO A 49 0.50 6.77 -4.63
C PRO A 49 -0.34 7.51 -3.56
N LYS A 50 -0.81 8.73 -3.84
CA LYS A 50 -1.53 9.58 -2.86
C LYS A 50 -2.72 8.86 -2.20
N GLU A 51 -3.39 7.99 -2.93
CA GLU A 51 -4.52 7.19 -2.45
C GLU A 51 -4.11 5.88 -1.75
N ALA A 52 -2.82 5.61 -1.52
CA ALA A 52 -2.31 4.41 -0.87
C ALA A 52 -1.25 4.69 0.20
N LEU A 53 -1.51 4.20 1.42
CA LEU A 53 -0.58 4.24 2.53
C LEU A 53 -0.07 2.82 2.81
N THR A 54 1.22 2.60 2.58
CA THR A 54 1.93 1.38 2.99
C THR A 54 2.46 1.55 4.41
N ILE A 55 2.21 0.57 5.29
CA ILE A 55 2.74 0.52 6.65
C ILE A 55 3.38 -0.84 6.93
N VAL A 56 4.51 -0.80 7.62
CA VAL A 56 5.25 -1.95 8.13
C VAL A 56 5.42 -1.78 9.63
N SER A 57 5.00 -2.78 10.39
CA SER A 57 5.12 -2.78 11.85
C SER A 57 6.17 -3.77 12.37
N ALA A 58 6.98 -4.34 11.48
CA ALA A 58 8.12 -5.19 11.83
C ALA A 58 9.41 -4.35 11.78
N VAL A 59 10.00 -4.09 12.94
CA VAL A 59 11.32 -3.42 13.03
C VAL A 59 12.42 -4.40 12.67
N ALA A 60 13.47 -3.89 12.03
CA ALA A 60 14.64 -4.67 11.65
C ALA A 60 14.29 -6.00 10.99
N TYR A 61 13.52 -5.96 9.90
CA TYR A 61 12.93 -7.15 9.30
C TYR A 61 14.00 -8.22 9.02
N LEU A 62 13.70 -9.47 9.42
CA LEU A 62 14.62 -10.63 9.34
C LEU A 62 15.98 -10.41 10.02
N ASP A 63 16.05 -9.54 11.04
CA ASP A 63 17.28 -9.13 11.72
C ASP A 63 18.38 -8.59 10.78
N ASN A 64 17.99 -8.18 9.57
CA ASN A 64 18.91 -7.81 8.50
C ASN A 64 18.66 -6.40 7.96
N PHE A 65 17.39 -6.04 7.78
CA PHE A 65 17.04 -4.70 7.33
C PHE A 65 17.14 -3.70 8.49
N ARG A 66 17.46 -2.45 8.20
CA ARG A 66 17.52 -1.36 9.21
C ARG A 66 16.28 -0.47 9.16
N ASN A 67 15.15 -1.06 8.80
CA ASN A 67 13.90 -0.32 8.69
C ASN A 67 13.30 -0.04 10.07
N TYR A 68 12.65 1.12 10.17
CA TYR A 68 11.75 1.45 11.26
C TYR A 68 10.42 0.71 11.10
N ALA A 69 9.65 0.72 12.19
CA ALA A 69 8.27 0.27 12.23
C ALA A 69 7.35 1.47 12.45
N ALA A 70 6.19 1.46 11.81
CA ALA A 70 5.15 2.47 12.00
C ALA A 70 3.82 1.83 12.37
N ALA A 71 2.95 2.67 12.94
CA ALA A 71 1.55 2.40 13.18
C ALA A 71 0.74 3.63 12.73
N VAL A 72 -0.49 3.42 12.27
CA VAL A 72 -1.43 4.50 11.93
C VAL A 72 -2.59 4.52 12.90
N THR A 73 -2.95 5.72 13.32
CA THR A 73 -4.16 5.99 14.10
C THR A 73 -5.09 6.86 13.26
N PHE A 74 -6.32 6.40 13.05
CA PHE A 74 -7.37 7.21 12.43
C PHE A 74 -8.15 7.94 13.51
N GLN A 75 -8.13 9.27 13.47
CA GLN A 75 -8.93 10.10 14.37
C GLN A 75 -10.23 10.50 13.66
N GLY A 76 -11.36 10.54 14.38
CA GLY A 76 -12.64 10.99 13.84
C GLY A 76 -13.41 9.98 12.98
N LEU A 77 -13.13 8.68 13.12
CA LEU A 77 -14.01 7.62 12.65
C LEU A 77 -15.21 7.50 13.62
N ASN A 78 -16.16 8.42 13.50
CA ASN A 78 -17.45 8.37 14.19
C ASN A 78 -18.49 7.70 13.30
#